data_AF-A0A2W4XQH2-F1
#
_entry.id   AF-A0A2W4XQH2-F1
#
_cell.length_a   1.000
_cell.length_b   1.000
_cell.length_c   1.000
_cell.angle_alpha   90.00
_cell.angle_beta   90.00
_cell.angle_gamma   90.00
#
_symmetry.space_group_name_H-M   'P 1'
#
loop_
_entity.id
_entity.type
_entity.pdbx_description
1 polymer ?
#
loop_
_entity_poly.entity_id
_entity_poly.type
_entity_poly.pdbx_seq_one_letter_code
_entity_poly.pdbx_strand_id
1 'polypeptide(L)' 'VKKRDVEQRVAELRSQLQKASYAYYVLDAPDLPDSVYDRLYRELQDLETQYPDLLTPDSPTQRVGAQPAEQFTS' A
#
# COMPACT_ATOMS: atom_id res chain seq x y z
N VAL A 1 -7.69 4.13 -19.41
CA VAL A 1 -8.03 3.11 -18.39
C VAL A 1 -9.46 3.38 -17.95
N LYS A 2 -10.37 2.40 -17.95
CA LYS A 2 -11.75 2.64 -17.46
C LYS A 2 -11.71 2.70 -15.93
N LYS A 3 -12.58 3.51 -15.30
CA LYS A 3 -12.65 3.66 -13.82
C LYS A 3 -12.74 2.31 -13.10
N ARG A 4 -13.47 1.34 -13.67
CA ARG A 4 -13.57 -0.03 -13.16
C ARG A 4 -12.23 -0.78 -13.12
N ASP A 5 -11.35 -0.56 -14.09
CA ASP A 5 -10.02 -1.19 -14.12
C ASP A 5 -9.15 -0.62 -12.98
N VAL A 6 -9.31 0.67 -12.68
CA VAL A 6 -8.62 1.34 -11.57
C VAL A 6 -9.11 0.82 -10.23
N GLU A 7 -10.43 0.69 -10.05
CA GLU A 7 -11.04 0.16 -8.83
C GLU A 7 -10.53 -1.25 -8.51
N GLN A 8 -10.46 -2.11 -9.53
CA GLN A 8 -9.91 -3.45 -9.40
C GLN A 8 -8.42 -3.42 -9.03
N ARG A 9 -7.65 -2.55 -9.69
CA ARG A 9 -6.22 -2.40 -9.41
C ARG A 9 -5.96 -1.91 -7.98
N VAL A 10 -6.72 -0.91 -7.51
CA VAL A 10 -6.65 -0.41 -6.14
C VAL A 10 -6.96 -1.53 -5.13
N ALA A 11 -8.01 -2.33 -5.38
CA ALA A 11 -8.37 -3.44 -4.52
C ALA A 11 -7.27 -4.53 -4.47
N GLU A 12 -6.66 -4.86 -5.61
CA GLU A 12 -5.52 -5.78 -5.67
C GLU A 12 -4.31 -5.26 -4.90
N LEU A 13 -3.92 -4.01 -5.11
CA LEU A 13 -2.78 -3.39 -4.45
C LEU A 13 -2.97 -3.37 -2.92
N ARG A 14 -4.17 -3.00 -2.46
CA ARG A 14 -4.53 -3.07 -1.04
C ARG A 14 -4.37 -4.47 -0.46
N SER A 15 -4.91 -5.48 -1.16
CA SER A 15 -4.81 -6.87 -0.70
C SER A 15 -3.36 -7.35 -0.65
N GLN A 16 -2.54 -7.02 -1.64
CA GLN A 16 -1.13 -7.38 -1.69
C GLN A 16 -0.33 -6.72 -0.56
N LEU A 17 -0.48 -5.40 -0.38
CA LEU A 17 0.19 -4.67 0.69
C LEU A 17 -0.22 -5.18 2.07
N GLN A 18 -1.51 -5.46 2.26
CA GLN A 18 -2.01 -5.95 3.55
C GLN A 18 -1.51 -7.37 3.87
N LYS A 19 -1.42 -8.26 2.86
CA LYS A 19 -0.79 -9.57 3.01
C LYS A 19 0.70 -9.46 3.32
N ALA A 20 1.43 -8.61 2.59
CA ALA A 20 2.85 -8.39 2.83
C ALA A 20 3.11 -7.82 4.23
N SER A 21 2.32 -6.84 4.67
CA SER A 21 2.40 -6.31 6.04
C SER A 21 2.05 -7.35 7.09
N TYR A 22 1.04 -8.21 6.86
CA TYR A 22 0.72 -9.30 7.78
C TYR A 22 1.87 -10.31 7.87
N ALA A 23 2.45 -10.70 6.74
CA ALA A 23 3.58 -11.62 6.69
C ALA A 23 4.81 -11.04 7.43
N TYR A 24 5.07 -9.75 7.26
CA TYR A 24 6.14 -9.04 7.97
C TYR A 24 5.89 -8.92 9.48
N TYR A 25 4.75 -8.36 9.90
CA TYR A 25 4.51 -8.00 11.30
C TYR A 25 3.94 -9.13 12.16
N VAL A 26 3.21 -10.08 11.57
CA VAL A 26 2.50 -11.13 12.32
C VAL A 26 3.19 -12.48 12.17
N LEU A 27 3.64 -12.82 10.96
CA LEU A 27 4.26 -14.13 10.71
C LEU A 27 5.78 -14.13 10.87
N ASP A 28 6.42 -12.95 10.97
CA ASP A 28 7.89 -12.79 10.95
C ASP A 28 8.52 -13.49 9.73
N ALA A 29 7.78 -13.49 8.61
CA ALA A 29 8.10 -14.19 7.38
C ALA A 29 7.84 -13.27 6.18
N PRO A 30 8.70 -12.27 5.93
CA PRO A 30 8.50 -11.34 4.84
C PRO A 30 8.61 -12.04 3.48
N ASP A 31 7.47 -12.19 2.80
CA ASP A 31 7.39 -12.78 1.46
C ASP A 31 7.73 -11.78 0.34
N LEU A 32 7.76 -10.48 0.66
CA LEU A 32 7.97 -9.40 -0.31
C LEU A 32 9.24 -8.59 0.06
N PRO A 33 10.14 -8.32 -0.88
CA PRO A 33 11.23 -7.36 -0.66
C PRO A 33 10.69 -5.94 -0.47
N ASP A 34 11.34 -5.16 0.39
CA ASP A 34 10.95 -3.76 0.68
C ASP A 34 10.80 -2.91 -0.60
N SER A 35 11.74 -3.05 -1.55
CA SER A 35 11.66 -2.35 -2.85
C SER A 35 10.44 -2.69 -3.70
N VAL A 36 9.85 -3.88 -3.51
CA VAL A 36 8.60 -4.27 -4.17
C VAL A 36 7.43 -3.67 -3.42
N TYR A 37 7.45 -3.75 -2.08
CA TYR A 37 6.43 -3.15 -1.22
C TYR A 37 6.29 -1.65 -1.49
N ASP A 38 7.41 -0.92 -1.51
CA ASP A 38 7.46 0.52 -1.79
C ASP A 38 6.88 0.87 -3.16
N ARG A 39 7.15 0.06 -4.19
CA ARG A 39 6.61 0.28 -5.53
C ARG A 39 5.10 0.10 -5.56
N LEU A 40 4.59 -0.98 -4.97
CA LEU A 40 3.15 -1.24 -4.88
C LEU A 40 2.44 -0.16 -4.05
N TYR A 41 3.08 0.30 -2.98
CA TYR A 41 2.57 1.35 -2.12
C TYR A 41 2.46 2.69 -2.86
N ARG A 42 3.52 3.10 -3.57
CA ARG A 42 3.52 4.32 -4.39
C ARG A 42 2.47 4.26 -5.50
N GLU A 43 2.33 3.10 -6.15
CA GLU A 43 1.30 2.90 -7.17
C GLU A 43 -0.11 3.10 -6.58
N LEU A 44 -0.39 2.51 -5.41
CA LEU A 44 -1.67 2.69 -4.72
C LEU A 44 -1.91 4.16 -4.35
N GLN A 45 -0.89 4.83 -3.83
CA GLN A 45 -0.96 6.24 -3.46
C GLN A 45 -1.23 7.14 -4.66
N ASP A 46 -0.57 6.91 -5.80
CA ASP A 46 -0.80 7.66 -7.03
C ASP A 46 -2.21 7.45 -7.57
N LEU A 47 -2.73 6.22 -7.50
CA LEU A 47 -4.10 5.92 -7.93
C LEU A 47 -5.14 6.57 -7.02
N GLU A 48 -4.95 6.52 -5.70
CA GLU A 48 -5.86 7.17 -4.75
C GLU A 48 -5.80 8.69 -4.82
N THR A 49 -4.63 9.26 -5.16
CA THR A 49 -4.47 10.71 -5.39
C THR A 49 -5.21 11.15 -6.67
N GLN A 50 -5.13 10.35 -7.73
CA GLN A 50 -5.86 10.61 -8.98
C GLN A 50 -7.36 10.36 -8.85
N TYR A 51 -7.76 9.42 -7.98
CA TYR A 51 -9.14 9.00 -7.77
C TYR A 51 -9.52 9.05 -6.28
N PRO A 52 -9.76 10.25 -5.73
CA PRO A 52 -10.06 10.42 -4.31
C PRO A 52 -11.32 9.67 -3.85
N ASP A 53 -12.27 9.40 -4.77
CA ASP A 53 -13.44 8.55 -4.51
C ASP A 53 -13.08 7.13 -4.03
N LEU A 54 -11.87 6.66 -4.40
CA LEU A 54 -11.41 5.31 -4.07
C LEU A 54 -10.67 5.25 -2.74
N LEU A 55 -10.32 6.40 -2.17
CA LEU A 55 -9.61 6.48 -0.90
C LEU A 55 -10.52 6.02 0.24
N THR A 56 -10.08 5.02 1.00
CA THR A 56 -10.81 4.49 2.16
C THR A 56 -9.96 4.62 3.42
N PRO A 57 -10.59 4.82 4.60
CA PRO A 57 -9.85 4.92 5.87
C PRO A 57 -9.04 3.66 6.20
N ASP A 58 -9.49 2.49 5.71
CA ASP A 58 -8.78 1.22 5.86
C ASP A 58 -7.58 1.04 4.91
N SER A 59 -7.35 1.98 3.99
CA SER A 59 -6.26 1.89 3.03
C SER A 59 -4.89 1.94 3.74
N PRO A 60 -3.92 1.09 3.36
CA PRO A 60 -2.57 1.15 3.92
C PRO A 60 -1.90 2.51 3.71
N THR A 61 -2.28 3.27 2.67
CA THR A 61 -1.75 4.63 2.44
C THR A 61 -2.18 5.63 3.52
N GLN A 62 -3.37 5.45 4.11
CA GLN A 62 -3.89 6.31 5.17
C GLN A 62 -3.25 6.00 6.53
N ARG A 63 -2.74 4.78 6.72
CA ARG A 63 -2.11 4.36 7.97
C ARG A 63 -0.72 4.97 8.19
N VAL A 64 0.01 5.28 7.12
CA VAL A 64 1.38 5.84 7.19
C VAL A 64 1.38 7.36 7.43
N GLY A 65 0.21 8.01 7.44
CA GLY A 65 0.06 9.41 7.90
C GLY A 65 0.35 9.62 9.39
N ALA A 66 0.46 8.55 10.19
CA ALA A 66 0.92 8.59 11.57
C ALA A 66 2.45 8.47 11.62
N GLN A 67 3.13 9.55 11.23
CA GLN A 67 4.59 9.76 11.26
C GLN A 67 5.44 8.75 10.44
N PRO A 68 6.36 9.23 9.59
CA PRO A 68 7.40 8.34 9.09
C PRO A 68 8.19 7.85 10.31
N ALA A 69 8.36 6.53 10.44
CA ALA A 69 9.40 6.01 11.30
C ALA A 69 10.72 6.60 10.78
N GLU A 70 11.24 7.61 11.48
CA GLU A 70 12.53 8.26 11.25
C GLU A 70 13.66 7.25 11.49
N GLN A 71 13.76 6.18 10.70
CA GLN A 71 14.79 5.17 10.88
C GLN A 71 15.25 4.59 9.54
N PHE A 72 15.86 5.45 8.72
CA PHE A 72 16.97 5.02 7.87
C PHE A 72 18.11 6.03 8.01
N THR A 73 18.85 5.91 9.11
CA THR A 73 20.16 6.56 9.22
C THR A 73 21.20 5.54 8.75
N SER A 74 21.89 5.89 7.67
CA SER A 74 23.07 5.19 7.13
C SER A 74 24.22 5.08 8.13
#